data_AF-A0A094WNS6-F1
#
_entry.id   AF-A0A094WNS6-F1
#
_cell.length_a   1.000
_cell.length_b   1.000
_cell.length_c   1.000
_cell.angle_alpha   90.00
_cell.angle_beta   90.00
_cell.angle_gamma   90.00
#
_symmetry.space_group_name_H-M   'P 1'
#
loop_
_entity.id
_entity.type
_entity.pdbx_description
1 polymer ?
#
loop_
_entity_poly.entity_id
_entity_poly.type
_entity_poly.pdbx_seq_one_letter_code
_entity_poly.pdbx_strand_id
1 'polypeptide(L)' 'MDGSQYIRHFTIAIDEVPIAEKRLEADGYEHELVQDIYEIPYYLTEDKQIVEVKFSSSYGKVAGGVYGIKMLRENLND' A
#
# COMPACT_ATOMS: atom_id res chain seq x y z
N MET A 1 2.66 -19.62 19.80
CA MET A 1 2.09 -18.38 19.22
C MET A 1 0.60 -18.63 19.11
N ASP A 2 -0.22 -17.85 19.81
CA ASP A 2 -1.68 -17.90 19.62
C ASP A 2 -1.96 -17.42 18.19
N GLY A 3 -2.51 -18.31 17.36
CA GLY A 3 -2.78 -18.10 15.94
C GLY A 3 -3.97 -17.16 15.72
N SER A 4 -3.86 -15.91 16.18
CA SER A 4 -4.87 -14.90 15.95
C SER A 4 -4.89 -14.53 14.47
N GLN A 5 -5.98 -14.83 13.78
CA GLN A 5 -6.24 -14.34 12.43
C GLN A 5 -6.47 -12.83 12.49
N TYR A 6 -5.45 -12.04 12.18
CA TYR A 6 -5.60 -10.60 12.01
C TYR A 6 -6.12 -10.31 10.61
N ILE A 7 -7.13 -9.45 10.51
CA ILE A 7 -7.61 -8.95 9.23
C ILE A 7 -6.50 -8.08 8.63
N ARG A 8 -6.02 -8.46 7.44
CA ARG A 8 -5.04 -7.68 6.69
C ARG A 8 -5.74 -6.54 6.00
N HIS A 9 -5.72 -5.37 6.62
CA HIS A 9 -6.44 -4.20 6.16
C HIS A 9 -5.68 -2.94 6.52
N PHE A 10 -5.34 -2.15 5.51
CA PHE A 10 -4.50 -0.97 5.65
C PHE A 10 -4.86 0.12 4.63
N THR A 11 -4.50 1.34 4.98
CA THR A 11 -4.60 2.54 4.16
C THR A 11 -3.21 2.89 3.62
N ILE A 12 -3.17 3.32 2.36
CA ILE A 12 -1.98 3.89 1.72
C ILE A 12 -2.20 5.39 1.59
N ALA A 13 -1.24 6.17 2.06
CA ALA A 13 -1.29 7.63 2.02
C ALA A 13 -0.01 8.23 1.44
N ILE A 14 -0.15 9.39 0.78
CA ILE A 14 0.95 10.23 0.31
C ILE A 14 0.89 11.54 1.11
N ASP A 15 1.96 11.85 1.86
CA ASP A 15 2.01 13.01 2.77
C ASP A 15 0.73 13.13 3.63
N GLU A 16 0.38 12.04 4.34
CA GLU A 16 -0.84 11.89 5.16
C GLU A 16 -2.17 11.87 4.40
N VAL A 17 -2.20 12.16 3.09
CA VAL A 17 -3.44 12.13 2.29
C VAL A 17 -3.71 10.69 1.83
N PRO A 18 -4.82 10.05 2.27
CA PRO A 18 -5.16 8.70 1.83
C PRO A 18 -5.41 8.67 0.32
N ILE A 19 -4.77 7.72 -0.37
CA ILE A 19 -4.97 7.48 -1.80
C ILE A 19 -5.64 6.13 -2.08
N ALA A 20 -5.56 5.18 -1.15
CA ALA A 20 -6.17 3.87 -1.29
C ALA A 20 -6.41 3.18 0.06
N GLU A 21 -7.36 2.24 0.07
CA GLU A 21 -7.60 1.30 1.16
C GLU A 21 -7.52 -0.11 0.58
N LYS A 22 -6.73 -0.99 1.21
CA LYS A 22 -6.50 -2.36 0.73
C LYS A 22 -6.84 -3.36 1.81
N ARG A 23 -7.68 -4.33 1.44
CA ARG A 23 -7.93 -5.54 2.21
C ARG A 23 -7.31 -6.73 1.48
N LEU A 24 -6.47 -7.49 2.16
CA LEU A 24 -5.93 -8.75 1.65
C LEU A 24 -6.74 -9.89 2.28
N GLU A 25 -7.57 -10.54 1.47
CA GLU A 25 -8.26 -11.76 1.90
C GLU A 25 -7.29 -12.94 1.80
N ALA A 26 -7.45 -13.92 2.69
CA ALA A 26 -6.76 -15.19 2.54
C ALA A 26 -7.56 -16.05 1.56
N ASP A 27 -7.19 -16.04 0.28
CA ASP A 27 -7.81 -16.85 -0.77
C ASP A 27 -7.13 -18.22 -0.96
N GLY A 28 -6.33 -18.65 0.01
CA GLY A 28 -5.72 -19.99 0.06
C GLY A 28 -4.22 -20.00 -0.22
N TYR A 29 -3.61 -18.86 -0.56
CA TYR A 29 -2.17 -18.74 -0.82
C TYR A 29 -1.51 -17.85 0.24
N GLU A 30 -1.22 -18.41 1.42
CA GLU A 30 -0.68 -17.68 2.58
C GLU A 30 0.72 -17.09 2.38
N HIS A 31 1.35 -17.34 1.22
CA HIS A 31 2.77 -17.06 0.94
C HIS A 31 3.03 -16.29 -0.37
N GLU A 32 1.99 -15.79 -1.04
CA GLU A 32 2.19 -15.02 -2.26
C GLU A 32 2.46 -13.54 -1.99
N LEU A 33 3.40 -12.98 -2.77
CA LEU A 33 3.63 -11.54 -2.81
C LEU A 33 2.60 -10.90 -3.72
N VAL A 34 1.85 -9.93 -3.19
CA VAL A 34 0.92 -9.13 -3.97
C VAL A 34 1.65 -7.91 -4.53
N GLN A 35 1.53 -7.69 -5.84
CA GLN A 35 2.05 -6.51 -6.52
C GLN A 35 0.87 -5.73 -7.10
N ASP A 36 0.63 -4.54 -6.55
CA ASP A 36 -0.42 -3.62 -6.98
C ASP A 36 0.18 -2.31 -7.51
N ILE A 37 -0.57 -1.60 -8.36
CA ILE A 37 -0.25 -0.26 -8.85
C ILE A 37 -1.35 0.68 -8.35
N TYR A 38 -0.94 1.81 -7.77
CA TYR A 38 -1.85 2.86 -7.29
C TYR A 38 -1.50 4.17 -7.98
N GLU A 39 -2.51 4.81 -8.57
CA GLU A 39 -2.35 6.14 -9.13
C GLU A 39 -2.15 7.17 -8.01
N ILE A 40 -1.18 8.06 -8.20
CA ILE A 40 -0.96 9.19 -7.28
C ILE A 40 -1.57 10.42 -7.94
N PRO A 41 -2.60 11.04 -7.33
CA PRO A 41 -3.13 12.30 -7.82
C PRO A 41 -2.03 13.35 -8.00
N TYR A 42 -1.99 13.99 -9.18
CA TYR A 42 -0.91 14.91 -9.56
C TYR A 42 -0.61 16.00 -8.51
N TYR A 43 -1.66 16.56 -7.91
CA TYR A 43 -1.55 17.60 -6.88
C TYR A 43 -0.79 17.16 -5.62
N LEU A 44 -0.65 15.86 -5.37
CA LEU A 44 0.12 15.33 -4.25
C LEU A 44 1.63 15.33 -4.51
N THR A 45 2.04 15.48 -5.77
CA THR A 45 3.45 15.45 -6.20
C THR A 45 3.91 16.74 -6.88
N GLU A 46 2.98 17.64 -7.21
CA GLU A 46 3.28 18.92 -7.87
C GLU A 46 4.34 19.70 -7.08
N ASP A 47 5.42 20.10 -7.78
CA ASP A 47 6.58 20.84 -7.25
C ASP A 47 7.34 20.17 -6.08
N LYS A 48 7.04 18.90 -5.77
CA LYS A 48 7.73 18.16 -4.70
C LYS A 48 8.89 17.34 -5.25
N GLN A 49 10.01 17.39 -4.55
CA GLN A 49 11.15 16.51 -4.81
C GLN A 49 11.04 15.17 -4.06
N ILE A 50 10.34 15.17 -2.92
CA ILE A 50 10.19 14.03 -2.01
C ILE A 50 8.74 14.02 -1.52
N VAL A 51 8.17 12.82 -1.39
CA VAL A 51 6.91 12.56 -0.71
C VAL A 51 7.08 11.41 0.27
N GLU A 52 6.34 11.42 1.37
CA GLU A 52 6.23 10.27 2.28
C GLU A 52 5.12 9.33 1.79
N VAL A 53 5.44 8.03 1.69
CA VAL A 53 4.44 6.98 1.47
C VAL A 53 4.21 6.26 2.79
N LYS A 54 2.98 6.30 3.32
CA LYS A 54 2.63 5.67 4.59
C LYS A 54 1.62 4.54 4.38
N PHE A 55 1.94 3.39 4.96
CA PHE A 55 1.05 2.24 5.10
C PHE A 55 0.60 2.16 6.56
N SER A 56 -0.69 2.27 6.82
CA SER A 56 -1.22 2.31 8.19
C SER A 56 -2.42 1.40 8.36
N SER A 57 -2.54 0.77 9.52
CA SER A 57 -3.68 -0.07 9.89
C SER A 57 -4.33 0.47 11.15
N SER A 58 -5.66 0.34 11.22
CA SER A 58 -6.40 0.61 12.46
C SER A 58 -6.12 -0.49 13.50
N TYR A 59 -6.38 -0.17 14.77
CA TYR A 59 -6.23 -1.11 15.88
C TYR A 59 -6.92 -2.45 15.60
N GLY A 60 -6.21 -3.56 15.86
CA GLY A 60 -6.71 -4.92 15.61
C GLY A 60 -6.59 -5.40 14.15
N LYS A 61 -6.03 -4.59 13.24
CA LYS A 61 -5.71 -4.95 11.86
C LYS A 61 -4.21 -4.81 11.61
N VAL A 62 -3.74 -5.42 10.53
CA VAL A 62 -2.33 -5.36 10.12
C VAL A 62 -2.21 -5.06 8.63
N ALA A 63 -1.14 -4.37 8.24
CA ALA A 63 -0.82 -4.17 6.83
C ALA A 63 -0.13 -5.41 6.23
N GLY A 64 0.67 -6.09 7.06
CA GLY A 64 1.64 -7.10 6.62
C GLY A 64 3.02 -6.47 6.40
N GLY A 65 3.92 -7.20 5.75
CA GLY A 65 5.24 -6.70 5.37
C GLY A 65 5.20 -6.00 4.01
N VAL A 66 5.90 -4.86 3.89
CA VAL A 66 6.17 -4.22 2.59
C VAL A 66 7.54 -4.71 2.11
N TYR A 67 7.54 -5.47 1.01
CA TYR A 67 8.76 -6.11 0.48
C TYR A 67 9.40 -5.34 -0.69
N GLY A 68 8.73 -4.32 -1.20
CA GLY A 68 9.25 -3.45 -2.26
C GLY A 68 8.32 -2.28 -2.51
N ILE A 69 8.91 -1.13 -2.86
CA ILE A 69 8.19 0.06 -3.31
C ILE A 69 8.91 0.56 -4.56
N LYS A 70 8.14 0.90 -5.60
CA LYS A 70 8.66 1.47 -6.83
C LYS A 70 7.73 2.58 -7.30
N MET A 71 8.28 3.77 -7.51
CA MET A 71 7.57 4.85 -8.20
C MET A 71 7.62 4.60 -9.70
N LEU A 72 6.46 4.62 -10.35
CA LEU A 72 6.33 4.49 -11.80
C LEU A 72 6.01 5.87 -12.36
N ARG A 73 6.69 6.27 -13.44
CA ARG A 73 6.29 7.43 -14.24
C ARG A 73 5.24 6.95 -15.23
N GLU A 74 4.16 7.69 -15.38
CA GLU A 74 3.17 7.38 -16.41
C GLU A 74 3.84 7.51 -17.80
N ASN A 75 3.92 6.37 -18.50
CA ASN A 75 4.50 6.06 -19.82
C ASN A 75 5.88 5.37 -19.87
N LEU A 76 5.85 4.07 -20.17
CA LEU A 76 6.84 3.36 -20.99
C LEU A 76 6.08 2.50 -22.01
N ASN A 77 5.62 3.10 -23.10
CA ASN A 77 5.49 2.40 -24.37
C ASN A 77 6.90 2.44 -24.99
N ASP A 78 7.51 1.27 -25.23
CA ASP A 78 8.62 1.12 -26.18
C ASP A 78 8.08 1.16 -27.63
#